data_AF-A0A151JW48-F1
#
_entry.id   AF-A0A151JW48-F1
#
_cell.length_a   1.000
_cell.length_b   1.000
_cell.length_c   1.000
_cell.angle_alpha   90.00
_cell.angle_beta   90.00
_cell.angle_gamma   90.00
#
_symmetry.space_group_name_H-M   'P 1'
#
loop_
_entity.id
_entity.type
_entity.pdbx_description
1 polymer ?
#
loop_
_entity_poly.entity_id
_entity_poly.type
_entity_poly.pdbx_seq_one_letter_code
_entity_poly.pdbx_strand_id
1 'polypeptide(L)'
;EREKWGSAGESVEECAKKKRELMGEEGGIEGQKKEISKRNNKLVKSPVGKRIREEMRDFVRKLGEELIAEVREGMKVIRKATRDQKMLKKEVERIKKEWKSREEKWNKEREEFKGRIEKIEGELERMRIGRMEKEGRKRGERKIRIIERGKRIEVEEIKQIEGGRREIGNVWVVRVRSEEMKREISKNKWKLKGKEMWIKEDLTWEERRTKWKIRQTALREVMGSAVREGYCGLWIEGIW
;
A
#
# COMPACT_ATOMS: atom_id res chain seq x y z
N GLU A 1 18.82 25.04 -5.45
CA GLU A 1 19.25 25.02 -4.04
C GLU A 1 18.40 24.04 -3.26
N ARG A 2 19.01 23.11 -2.51
CA ARG A 2 18.31 22.22 -1.56
C ARG A 2 18.77 22.63 -0.17
N GLU A 3 17.85 23.20 0.59
CA GLU A 3 18.07 23.58 1.98
C GLU A 3 18.43 22.35 2.82
N LYS A 4 19.67 22.34 3.31
CA LYS A 4 20.13 21.44 4.37
C LYS A 4 19.46 21.87 5.67
N TRP A 5 18.40 21.19 6.07
CA TRP A 5 17.90 21.27 7.43
C TRP A 5 18.87 20.51 8.34
N GLY A 6 19.73 21.27 9.01
CA GLY A 6 20.68 20.77 10.00
C GLY A 6 19.93 20.08 11.14
N SER A 7 20.22 18.79 11.31
CA SER A 7 19.80 17.98 12.43
C SER A 7 20.56 18.41 13.69
N ALA A 8 20.07 19.43 14.39
CA ALA A 8 20.40 19.66 15.79
C ALA A 8 19.49 18.78 16.65
N GLY A 9 19.84 17.50 16.74
CA GLY A 9 19.20 16.55 17.64
C GLY A 9 19.66 16.78 19.07
N GLU A 10 19.27 17.89 19.69
CA GLU A 10 19.24 17.97 21.15
C GLU A 10 18.18 16.98 21.60
N SER A 11 18.62 15.92 22.30
CA SER A 11 17.71 14.92 22.82
C SER A 11 16.74 15.58 23.81
N VAL A 12 15.50 15.11 23.88
CA VAL A 12 14.49 15.60 24.85
C VAL A 12 15.03 15.53 26.30
N GLU A 13 16.02 14.68 26.56
CA GLU A 13 16.75 14.56 27.81
C GLU A 13 17.67 15.75 28.12
N GLU A 14 18.38 16.30 27.14
CA GLU A 14 19.21 17.51 27.32
C GLU A 14 18.35 18.74 27.62
N CYS A 15 17.21 18.88 26.94
CA CYS A 15 16.27 19.95 27.22
C CYS A 15 15.67 19.84 28.64
N ALA A 16 15.50 18.63 29.17
CA ALA A 16 15.02 18.39 30.53
C ALA A 16 16.10 18.67 31.60
N LYS A 17 17.38 18.42 31.31
CA LYS A 17 18.50 18.79 32.21
C LYS A 17 18.67 20.30 32.30
N LYS A 18 18.67 21.00 31.15
CA LYS A 18 18.84 22.46 31.09
C LYS A 18 17.74 23.22 31.83
N LYS A 19 16.52 22.69 31.82
CA LYS A 19 15.38 23.25 32.57
C LYS A 19 15.49 23.03 34.08
N ARG A 20 16.23 22.02 34.54
CA ARG A 20 16.44 21.72 35.96
C ARG A 20 17.56 22.58 36.56
N GLU A 21 18.59 22.91 35.78
CA GLU A 21 19.64 23.85 36.19
C GLU A 21 19.14 25.29 36.28
N LEU A 22 18.31 25.74 35.33
CA LEU A 22 17.70 27.08 35.35
C LEU A 22 16.76 27.34 36.54
N MET A 23 16.22 26.29 37.17
CA MET A 23 15.35 26.41 38.36
C MET A 23 16.12 26.29 39.68
N GLY A 24 17.43 26.01 39.64
CA GLY A 24 18.27 25.83 40.83
C GLY A 24 18.92 27.12 41.36
N GLU A 25 18.90 28.21 40.58
CA GLU A 25 19.56 29.48 40.92
C GLU A 25 18.60 30.57 41.44
N GLU A 26 17.43 30.23 41.98
CA GLU A 26 16.57 31.21 42.69
C GLU A 26 16.93 31.35 44.18
N GLY A 27 18.21 31.20 44.54
CA GLY A 27 18.71 31.33 45.92
C GLY A 27 18.95 32.76 46.42
N GLY A 28 18.65 33.80 45.63
CA GLY A 28 19.15 35.16 45.89
C GLY A 28 18.13 36.25 46.25
N ILE A 29 16.81 36.04 46.09
CA ILE A 29 15.83 37.16 46.14
C ILE A 29 15.10 37.24 47.49
N GLU A 30 15.28 36.26 48.37
CA GLU A 30 14.57 36.22 49.67
C GLU A 30 15.16 37.18 50.73
N GLY A 31 16.39 37.67 50.51
CA GLY A 31 17.05 38.64 51.39
C GLY A 31 16.53 40.08 51.27
N GLN A 32 16.21 40.55 50.05
CA GLN A 32 15.85 41.96 49.82
C GLN A 32 14.38 42.29 50.16
N LYS A 33 13.48 41.30 50.17
CA LYS A 33 12.07 41.51 50.55
C LYS A 33 11.88 41.81 52.05
N LYS A 34 12.84 41.44 52.91
CA LYS A 34 12.73 41.68 54.36
C LYS A 34 13.02 43.12 54.78
N GLU A 35 13.73 43.91 53.98
CA GLU A 35 14.05 45.31 54.32
C GLU A 35 12.95 46.32 53.93
N ILE A 36 12.21 46.07 52.85
CA ILE A 36 11.14 46.98 52.41
C ILE A 36 9.92 46.92 53.37
N SER A 37 9.71 45.79 54.05
CA SER A 37 8.57 45.60 54.96
C SER A 37 8.67 46.37 56.28
N LYS A 38 9.87 46.81 56.69
CA LYS A 38 10.05 47.51 57.99
C LYS A 38 9.70 49.01 57.96
N ARG A 39 9.56 49.64 56.79
CA ARG A 39 9.35 51.10 56.69
C ARG A 39 7.88 51.55 56.67
N ASN A 40 6.89 50.66 56.55
CA ASN A 40 5.50 51.07 56.28
C ASN A 40 4.47 50.80 57.40
N ASN A 41 4.92 50.56 58.64
CA ASN A 41 4.04 50.10 59.72
C ASN A 41 3.46 51.22 60.62
N LYS A 42 3.43 52.48 60.15
CA LYS A 42 2.91 53.63 60.92
C LYS A 42 1.62 54.25 60.36
N LEU A 43 1.01 53.68 59.32
CA LEU A 43 -0.30 54.15 58.86
C LEU A 43 -1.41 53.57 59.74
N VAL A 44 -2.09 54.51 60.41
CA VAL A 44 -3.20 54.36 61.36
C VAL A 44 -4.23 53.34 60.88
N LYS A 45 -4.52 52.35 61.74
CA LYS A 45 -5.63 51.40 61.57
C LYS A 45 -6.96 52.15 61.64
N SER A 46 -7.49 52.62 60.52
CA SER A 46 -8.84 53.16 60.47
C SER A 46 -9.87 52.02 60.72
N PRO A 47 -10.88 52.21 61.60
CA PRO A 47 -11.89 51.20 61.90
C PRO A 47 -12.77 50.83 60.69
N VAL A 48 -12.89 51.75 59.74
CA VAL A 48 -13.79 51.65 58.56
C VAL A 48 -13.39 50.49 57.62
N GLY A 49 -12.13 50.05 57.63
CA GLY A 49 -11.64 49.02 56.72
C GLY A 49 -11.91 47.57 57.12
N LYS A 50 -12.58 47.26 58.25
CA LYS A 50 -12.84 45.85 58.63
C LYS A 50 -13.88 45.18 57.73
N ARG A 51 -14.98 45.87 57.44
CA ARG A 51 -16.08 45.35 56.62
C ARG A 51 -15.64 45.06 55.18
N ILE A 52 -14.96 46.01 54.55
CA ILE A 52 -14.43 45.86 53.17
C ILE A 52 -13.42 44.70 53.08
N ARG A 53 -12.61 44.47 54.13
CA ARG A 53 -11.64 43.36 54.16
C ARG A 53 -12.28 41.99 54.26
N GLU A 54 -13.40 41.85 54.97
CA GLU A 54 -14.16 40.60 55.03
C GLU A 54 -14.83 40.31 53.69
N GLU A 55 -15.45 41.32 53.08
CA GLU A 55 -16.06 41.21 51.75
C GLU A 55 -15.02 40.81 50.68
N MET A 56 -13.83 41.43 50.68
CA MET A 56 -12.74 41.03 49.79
C MET A 56 -12.24 39.60 50.05
N ARG A 57 -12.17 39.17 51.32
CA ARG A 57 -11.75 37.81 51.67
C ARG A 57 -12.74 36.78 51.13
N ASP A 58 -14.04 37.05 51.27
CA ASP A 58 -15.07 36.14 50.77
C ASP A 58 -15.14 36.11 49.25
N PHE A 59 -14.94 37.26 48.59
CA PHE A 59 -14.81 37.32 47.14
C PHE A 59 -13.62 36.49 46.64
N VAL A 60 -12.43 36.66 47.23
CA VAL A 60 -11.24 35.87 46.88
C VAL A 60 -11.46 34.38 47.15
N ARG A 61 -12.16 34.03 48.24
CA ARG A 61 -12.49 32.64 48.56
C ARG A 61 -13.41 32.02 47.49
N LYS A 62 -14.47 32.73 47.10
CA LYS A 62 -15.40 32.30 46.05
C LYS A 62 -14.69 32.11 44.71
N LEU A 63 -13.88 33.09 44.29
CA LEU A 63 -13.06 32.95 43.08
C LEU A 63 -12.08 31.77 43.16
N GLY A 64 -11.49 31.54 44.34
CA GLY A 64 -10.62 30.39 44.59
C GLY A 64 -11.35 29.06 44.45
N GLU A 65 -12.56 28.95 45.00
CA GLU A 65 -13.39 27.73 44.91
C GLU A 65 -13.84 27.45 43.47
N GLU A 66 -14.26 28.47 42.73
CA GLU A 66 -14.63 28.37 41.30
C GLU A 66 -13.43 27.90 40.45
N LEU A 67 -12.26 28.52 40.64
CA LEU A 67 -11.04 28.14 39.92
C LEU A 67 -10.61 26.70 40.24
N ILE A 68 -10.70 26.28 41.51
CA ILE A 68 -10.37 24.91 41.91
C ILE A 68 -11.35 23.91 41.28
N ALA A 69 -12.65 24.24 41.21
CA ALA A 69 -13.65 23.40 40.58
C ALA A 69 -13.37 23.23 39.08
N GLU A 70 -13.08 24.32 38.36
CA GLU A 70 -12.74 24.29 36.94
C GLU A 70 -11.48 23.46 36.67
N VAL A 71 -10.41 23.69 37.44
CA VAL A 71 -9.17 22.90 37.33
C VAL A 71 -9.44 21.41 37.60
N ARG A 72 -10.29 21.09 38.57
CA ARG A 72 -10.66 19.71 38.89
C ARG A 72 -11.43 19.05 37.75
N GLU A 73 -12.32 19.77 37.08
CA GLU A 73 -13.05 19.28 35.90
C GLU A 73 -12.11 19.10 34.70
N GLY A 74 -11.27 20.08 34.40
CA GLY A 74 -10.25 19.98 33.36
C GLY A 74 -9.33 18.76 33.57
N MET A 75 -8.92 18.51 34.82
CA MET A 75 -8.09 17.34 35.14
C MET A 75 -8.81 16.00 34.97
N LYS A 76 -10.14 15.94 35.16
CA LYS A 76 -10.93 14.74 34.85
C LYS A 76 -10.91 14.42 33.35
N VAL A 77 -11.05 15.44 32.50
CA VAL A 77 -10.99 15.29 31.03
C VAL A 77 -9.62 14.77 30.59
N ILE A 78 -8.54 15.37 31.10
CA ILE A 78 -7.16 14.94 30.79
C ILE A 78 -6.90 13.50 31.22
N ARG A 79 -7.37 13.09 32.41
CA ARG A 79 -7.24 11.70 32.89
C ARG A 79 -8.00 10.73 32.00
N LYS A 80 -9.20 11.09 31.53
CA LYS A 80 -9.98 10.26 30.60
C LYS A 80 -9.25 10.09 29.28
N ALA A 81 -8.81 11.19 28.66
CA ALA A 81 -8.04 11.16 27.42
C ALA A 81 -6.74 10.32 27.54
N THR A 82 -6.06 10.40 28.68
CA THR A 82 -4.85 9.60 28.94
C THR A 82 -5.15 8.10 29.01
N ARG A 83 -6.32 7.70 29.54
CA ARG A 83 -6.75 6.29 29.56
C ARG A 83 -7.09 5.80 28.16
N ASP A 84 -7.81 6.61 27.39
CA ASP A 84 -8.18 6.28 26.01
C ASP A 84 -6.94 6.13 25.12
N GLN A 85 -5.95 7.02 25.27
CA GLN A 85 -4.65 6.88 24.60
C GLN A 85 -3.92 5.58 24.98
N LYS A 86 -3.99 5.13 26.24
CA LYS A 86 -3.39 3.85 26.65
C LYS A 86 -4.12 2.65 26.04
N MET A 87 -5.44 2.71 25.91
CA MET A 87 -6.23 1.66 25.27
C MET A 87 -5.90 1.56 23.78
N LEU A 88 -5.89 2.69 23.07
CA LEU A 88 -5.51 2.76 21.66
C LEU A 88 -4.11 2.20 21.41
N LYS A 89 -3.14 2.50 22.28
CA LYS A 89 -1.78 1.92 22.18
C LYS A 89 -1.78 0.39 22.23
N LYS A 90 -2.59 -0.19 23.12
CA LYS A 90 -2.73 -1.66 23.23
C LYS A 90 -3.43 -2.27 22.01
N GLU A 91 -4.44 -1.60 21.47
CA GLU A 91 -5.13 -2.06 20.25
C GLU A 91 -4.22 -2.03 19.03
N VAL A 92 -3.45 -0.95 18.85
CA VAL A 92 -2.45 -0.84 17.79
C VAL A 92 -1.40 -1.96 17.91
N GLU A 93 -0.96 -2.28 19.13
CA GLU A 93 -0.01 -3.38 19.34
C GLU A 93 -0.61 -4.75 18.99
N ARG A 94 -1.89 -5.00 19.32
CA ARG A 94 -2.60 -6.21 18.92
C ARG A 94 -2.71 -6.33 17.40
N ILE A 95 -3.15 -5.26 16.73
CA ILE A 95 -3.25 -5.22 15.27
C ILE A 95 -1.88 -5.48 14.65
N LYS A 96 -0.80 -4.87 15.16
CA LYS A 96 0.56 -5.10 14.67
C LYS A 96 0.99 -6.58 14.78
N LYS A 97 0.61 -7.27 15.86
CA LYS A 97 0.87 -8.72 16.03
C LYS A 97 0.07 -9.55 15.03
N GLU A 98 -1.21 -9.25 14.84
CA GLU A 98 -2.06 -9.93 13.86
C GLU A 98 -1.52 -9.76 12.43
N TRP A 99 -1.05 -8.56 12.07
CA TRP A 99 -0.43 -8.30 10.78
C TRP A 99 0.83 -9.13 10.55
N LYS A 100 1.73 -9.20 11.55
CA LYS A 100 2.93 -10.05 11.46
C LYS A 100 2.58 -11.52 11.24
N SER A 101 1.59 -12.05 11.97
CA SER A 101 1.15 -13.44 11.79
C SER A 101 0.53 -13.69 10.41
N ARG A 102 -0.16 -12.71 9.83
CA ARG A 102 -0.69 -12.82 8.45
C ARG A 102 0.43 -12.78 7.43
N GLU A 103 1.41 -11.91 7.60
CA GLU A 103 2.57 -11.79 6.72
C GLU A 103 3.42 -13.08 6.74
N GLU A 104 3.66 -13.67 7.91
CA GLU A 104 4.34 -14.95 8.04
C GLU A 104 3.58 -16.09 7.35
N LYS A 105 2.25 -16.15 7.52
CA LYS A 105 1.41 -17.15 6.83
C LYS A 105 1.49 -16.99 5.32
N TRP A 106 1.36 -15.75 4.83
CA TRP A 106 1.46 -15.43 3.42
C TRP A 106 2.82 -15.81 2.83
N ASN A 107 3.91 -15.54 3.55
CA ASN A 107 5.26 -15.91 3.11
C ASN A 107 5.43 -17.43 3.03
N LYS A 108 4.89 -18.20 3.98
CA LYS A 108 4.88 -19.67 3.92
C LYS A 108 4.12 -20.19 2.69
N GLU A 109 2.91 -19.69 2.46
CA GLU A 109 2.10 -20.08 1.29
C GLU A 109 2.81 -19.72 -0.02
N ARG A 110 3.49 -18.56 -0.06
CA ARG A 110 4.24 -18.11 -1.24
C ARG A 110 5.42 -19.03 -1.54
N GLU A 111 6.18 -19.43 -0.53
CA GLU A 111 7.30 -20.37 -0.70
C GLU A 111 6.81 -21.76 -1.12
N GLU A 112 5.74 -22.27 -0.53
CA GLU A 112 5.12 -23.54 -0.99
C GLU A 112 4.68 -23.45 -2.45
N PHE A 113 4.05 -22.34 -2.84
CA PHE A 113 3.62 -22.13 -4.20
C PHE A 113 4.81 -22.05 -5.17
N LYS A 114 5.89 -21.39 -4.78
CA LYS A 114 7.14 -21.33 -5.54
C LYS A 114 7.74 -22.72 -5.75
N GLY A 115 7.78 -23.56 -4.72
CA GLY A 115 8.23 -24.95 -4.86
C GLY A 115 7.33 -25.79 -5.79
N ARG A 116 6.01 -25.59 -5.77
CA ARG A 116 5.09 -26.23 -6.72
C ARG A 116 5.33 -25.77 -8.17
N ILE A 117 5.69 -24.49 -8.37
CA ILE A 117 6.05 -23.96 -9.69
C ILE A 117 7.30 -24.64 -10.21
N GLU A 118 8.36 -24.65 -9.41
CA GLU A 118 9.65 -25.23 -9.78
C GLU A 118 9.53 -26.72 -10.13
N LYS A 119 8.69 -27.47 -9.40
CA LYS A 119 8.39 -28.87 -9.72
C LYS A 119 7.72 -29.02 -11.10
N ILE A 120 6.74 -28.18 -11.42
CA ILE A 120 6.04 -28.20 -12.72
C ILE A 120 6.99 -27.80 -13.85
N GLU A 121 7.82 -26.78 -13.64
CA GLU A 121 8.81 -26.34 -14.63
C GLU A 121 9.84 -27.45 -14.92
N GLY A 122 10.33 -28.15 -13.89
CA GLY A 122 11.19 -29.31 -14.07
C GLY A 122 10.54 -30.48 -14.81
N GLU A 123 9.24 -30.73 -14.61
CA GLU A 123 8.48 -31.73 -15.38
C GLU A 123 8.31 -31.34 -16.84
N LEU A 124 8.04 -30.05 -17.12
CA LEU A 124 7.95 -29.51 -18.48
C LEU A 124 9.27 -29.61 -19.24
N GLU A 125 10.39 -29.30 -18.59
CA GLU A 125 11.71 -29.37 -19.23
C GLU A 125 12.08 -30.81 -19.60
N ARG A 126 11.79 -31.79 -18.71
CA ARG A 126 11.96 -33.22 -19.02
C ARG A 126 11.14 -33.66 -20.25
N MET A 127 9.90 -33.19 -20.37
CA MET A 127 9.06 -33.49 -21.54
C MET A 127 9.59 -32.82 -22.82
N ARG A 128 10.22 -31.65 -22.71
CA ARG A 128 10.80 -30.91 -23.85
C ARG A 128 11.99 -31.65 -24.44
N ILE A 129 12.91 -32.13 -23.60
CA ILE A 129 14.08 -32.92 -24.02
C ILE A 129 13.63 -34.19 -24.76
N GLY A 130 12.63 -34.91 -24.24
CA GLY A 130 12.12 -36.13 -24.88
C GLY A 130 11.40 -35.93 -26.23
N ARG A 131 10.96 -34.70 -26.57
CA ARG A 131 10.39 -34.39 -27.89
C ARG A 131 11.44 -34.09 -28.95
N MET A 132 12.52 -33.38 -28.60
CA MET A 132 13.55 -33.02 -29.58
C MET A 132 14.26 -34.25 -30.15
N GLU A 133 14.45 -35.32 -29.36
CA GLU A 133 15.06 -36.56 -29.86
C GLU A 133 14.18 -37.31 -30.88
N LYS A 134 12.85 -37.11 -30.86
CA LYS A 134 11.90 -37.81 -31.75
C LYS A 134 11.55 -37.04 -33.03
N GLU A 135 11.70 -35.71 -33.05
CA GLU A 135 11.34 -34.88 -34.22
C GLU A 135 12.45 -34.73 -35.26
N GLY A 136 13.69 -35.18 -34.98
CA GLY A 136 14.83 -35.11 -35.90
C GLY A 136 14.72 -35.95 -37.18
N ARG A 137 13.56 -36.55 -37.53
CA ARG A 137 13.49 -37.51 -38.65
C ARG A 137 12.57 -37.18 -39.82
N LYS A 138 11.57 -36.30 -39.74
CA LYS A 138 10.72 -36.02 -40.92
C LYS A 138 10.02 -34.66 -40.82
N ARG A 139 10.43 -33.69 -41.66
CA ARG A 139 9.47 -32.84 -42.40
C ARG A 139 10.17 -31.89 -43.37
N GLY A 140 9.96 -32.14 -44.65
CA GLY A 140 10.20 -31.17 -45.71
C GLY A 140 9.19 -30.02 -45.60
N GLU A 141 9.71 -28.80 -45.63
CA GLU A 141 8.96 -27.55 -45.61
C GLU A 141 8.18 -27.39 -46.93
N ARG A 142 6.86 -27.25 -46.86
CA ARG A 142 6.06 -26.74 -47.97
C ARG A 142 5.74 -25.28 -47.68
N LYS A 143 6.46 -24.36 -48.33
CA LYS A 143 6.09 -22.94 -48.38
C LYS A 143 4.84 -22.78 -49.24
N ILE A 144 3.71 -22.44 -48.62
CA ILE A 144 2.47 -22.11 -49.31
C ILE A 144 2.32 -20.58 -49.31
N ARG A 145 2.40 -19.96 -50.49
CA ARG A 145 2.06 -18.55 -50.67
C ARG A 145 0.56 -18.44 -50.88
N ILE A 146 -0.18 -17.94 -49.89
CA ILE A 146 -1.60 -17.61 -50.04
C ILE A 146 -1.68 -16.12 -50.41
N ILE A 147 -2.19 -15.83 -51.61
CA ILE A 147 -2.45 -14.45 -52.07
C ILE A 147 -3.95 -14.21 -51.88
N GLU A 148 -4.32 -13.49 -50.84
CA GLU A 148 -5.71 -13.07 -50.62
C GLU A 148 -5.82 -11.55 -50.80
N ARG A 149 -6.65 -11.12 -51.77
CA ARG A 149 -7.13 -9.73 -51.98
C ARG A 149 -6.11 -8.60 -51.74
N GLY A 150 -5.00 -8.63 -52.47
CA GLY A 150 -4.07 -7.48 -52.58
C GLY A 150 -3.13 -7.27 -51.39
N LYS A 151 -3.21 -8.08 -50.32
CA LYS A 151 -2.19 -8.12 -49.26
C LYS A 151 -1.37 -9.39 -49.42
N ARG A 152 -0.07 -9.24 -49.71
CA ARG A 152 0.87 -10.37 -49.73
C ARG A 152 1.11 -10.83 -48.31
N ILE A 153 0.41 -11.87 -47.88
CA ILE A 153 0.64 -12.51 -46.58
C ILE A 153 1.74 -13.56 -46.75
N GLU A 154 2.92 -13.28 -46.20
CA GLU A 154 4.02 -14.25 -46.14
C GLU A 154 3.79 -15.21 -44.97
N VAL A 155 3.13 -16.32 -45.26
CA VAL A 155 2.97 -17.45 -44.34
C VAL A 155 4.18 -18.37 -44.49
N GLU A 156 4.90 -18.63 -43.41
CA GLU A 156 6.03 -19.55 -43.41
C GLU A 156 5.55 -20.99 -43.39
N GLU A 157 4.61 -21.28 -42.48
CA GLU A 157 4.20 -22.64 -42.20
C GLU A 157 2.74 -22.67 -41.73
N ILE A 158 1.98 -23.63 -42.25
CA ILE A 158 0.64 -23.97 -41.79
C ILE A 158 0.66 -25.42 -41.32
N LYS A 159 0.43 -25.64 -40.03
CA LYS A 159 0.29 -26.98 -39.45
C LYS A 159 -1.17 -27.20 -39.05
N GLN A 160 -1.79 -28.22 -39.62
CA GLN A 160 -3.04 -28.75 -39.08
C GLN A 160 -2.70 -29.63 -37.87
N ILE A 161 -3.38 -29.37 -36.75
CA ILE A 161 -3.31 -30.19 -35.54
C ILE A 161 -4.71 -30.81 -35.37
N GLU A 162 -4.76 -32.13 -35.34
CA GLU A 162 -5.99 -32.83 -34.93
C GLU A 162 -6.25 -32.51 -33.45
N GLY A 163 -7.39 -31.86 -33.19
CA GLY A 163 -7.81 -31.56 -31.83
C GLY A 163 -8.06 -32.87 -31.09
N GLY A 164 -7.25 -33.18 -30.07
CA GLY A 164 -7.37 -34.42 -29.29
C GLY A 164 -8.68 -34.59 -28.49
N ARG A 165 -9.63 -33.65 -28.57
CA ARG A 165 -10.98 -33.77 -28.02
C ARG A 165 -11.98 -33.62 -29.16
N ARG A 166 -12.93 -34.58 -29.27
CA ARG A 166 -13.96 -34.69 -30.33
C ARG A 166 -14.83 -33.44 -30.54
N GLU A 167 -14.76 -32.46 -29.64
CA GLU A 167 -15.57 -31.23 -29.67
C GLU A 167 -14.84 -30.01 -30.22
N ILE A 168 -13.51 -30.07 -30.37
CA ILE A 168 -12.72 -28.95 -30.90
C ILE A 168 -12.39 -29.31 -32.34
N GLY A 169 -13.10 -28.68 -33.28
CA GLY A 169 -12.89 -28.86 -34.72
C GLY A 169 -11.43 -28.60 -35.16
N ASN A 170 -11.15 -28.80 -36.45
CA ASN A 170 -9.80 -28.70 -37.02
C ASN A 170 -9.05 -27.43 -36.57
N VAL A 171 -7.94 -27.61 -35.84
CA VAL A 171 -7.11 -26.51 -35.37
C VAL A 171 -5.96 -26.30 -36.35
N TRP A 172 -5.78 -25.06 -36.81
CA TRP A 172 -4.69 -24.68 -37.70
C TRP A 172 -3.74 -23.75 -36.95
N VAL A 173 -2.45 -24.11 -36.91
CA VAL A 173 -1.38 -23.26 -36.40
C VAL A 173 -0.69 -22.64 -37.60
N VAL A 174 -0.70 -21.30 -37.65
CA VAL A 174 -0.14 -20.52 -38.75
C VAL A 174 1.06 -19.73 -38.22
N ARG A 175 2.24 -20.01 -38.77
CA ARG A 175 3.47 -19.26 -38.49
C ARG A 175 3.62 -18.16 -39.53
N VAL A 176 3.61 -16.91 -39.07
CA VAL A 176 3.72 -15.72 -39.90
C VAL A 176 5.11 -15.12 -39.71
N ARG A 177 5.74 -14.70 -40.81
CA ARG A 177 7.13 -14.19 -40.78
C ARG A 177 7.26 -12.80 -40.15
N SER A 178 6.27 -11.94 -40.38
CA SER A 178 6.29 -10.54 -39.93
C SER A 178 5.43 -10.34 -38.68
N GLU A 179 6.02 -9.74 -37.64
CA GLU A 179 5.28 -9.33 -36.44
C GLU A 179 4.21 -8.29 -36.75
N GLU A 180 4.47 -7.37 -37.68
CA GLU A 180 3.50 -6.34 -38.07
C GLU A 180 2.24 -6.98 -38.64
N MET A 181 2.43 -8.03 -39.43
CA MET A 181 1.33 -8.80 -40.00
C MET A 181 0.58 -9.59 -38.94
N LYS A 182 1.29 -10.20 -37.97
CA LYS A 182 0.64 -10.81 -36.80
C LYS A 182 -0.21 -9.78 -36.05
N ARG A 183 0.29 -8.57 -35.82
CA ARG A 183 -0.46 -7.47 -35.19
C ARG A 183 -1.67 -7.06 -36.03
N GLU A 184 -1.54 -6.97 -37.34
CA GLU A 184 -2.65 -6.61 -38.22
C GLU A 184 -3.76 -7.68 -38.24
N ILE A 185 -3.39 -8.96 -38.25
CA ILE A 185 -4.32 -10.09 -38.12
C ILE A 185 -5.03 -10.03 -36.76
N SER A 186 -4.29 -9.84 -35.66
CA SER A 186 -4.85 -9.69 -34.31
C SER A 186 -5.78 -8.47 -34.20
N LYS A 187 -5.44 -7.35 -34.83
CA LYS A 187 -6.30 -6.14 -34.90
C LYS A 187 -7.59 -6.39 -35.68
N ASN A 188 -7.59 -7.26 -36.69
CA ASN A 188 -8.78 -7.59 -37.47
C ASN A 188 -9.58 -8.78 -36.90
N LYS A 189 -9.10 -9.43 -35.84
CA LYS A 189 -9.75 -10.59 -35.20
C LYS A 189 -11.20 -10.34 -34.80
N TRP A 190 -11.57 -9.12 -34.43
CA TRP A 190 -12.95 -8.78 -34.08
C TRP A 190 -13.93 -8.91 -35.24
N LYS A 191 -13.48 -8.73 -36.50
CA LYS A 191 -14.30 -8.92 -37.71
C LYS A 191 -14.70 -10.37 -37.94
N LEU A 192 -14.08 -11.30 -37.21
CA LEU A 192 -14.39 -12.73 -37.23
C LEU A 192 -15.38 -13.13 -36.14
N LYS A 193 -15.74 -12.23 -35.20
CA LYS A 193 -16.79 -12.52 -34.21
C LYS A 193 -18.11 -12.77 -34.93
N GLY A 194 -18.75 -13.91 -34.66
CA GLY A 194 -20.00 -14.35 -35.28
C GLY A 194 -19.84 -15.34 -36.44
N LYS A 195 -18.62 -15.68 -36.83
CA LYS A 195 -18.33 -16.76 -37.78
C LYS A 195 -17.90 -18.04 -37.03
N GLU A 196 -17.99 -19.20 -37.68
CA GLU A 196 -17.54 -20.50 -37.15
C GLU A 196 -16.00 -20.60 -36.96
N MET A 197 -15.25 -19.56 -37.32
CA MET A 197 -13.80 -19.49 -37.16
C MET A 197 -13.42 -18.49 -36.07
N TRP A 198 -12.58 -18.93 -35.12
CA TRP A 198 -11.89 -18.04 -34.18
C TRP A 198 -10.38 -18.12 -34.37
N ILE A 199 -9.71 -16.98 -34.23
CA ILE A 199 -8.24 -16.91 -34.16
C ILE A 199 -7.84 -16.81 -32.70
N LYS A 200 -6.97 -17.70 -32.23
CA LYS A 200 -6.36 -17.61 -30.89
C LYS A 200 -4.87 -17.38 -31.07
N GLU A 201 -4.31 -16.43 -30.33
CA GLU A 201 -2.85 -16.30 -30.28
C GLU A 201 -2.27 -17.53 -29.61
N ASP A 202 -1.25 -18.10 -30.23
CA ASP A 202 -0.44 -19.14 -29.63
C ASP A 202 0.48 -18.49 -28.60
N LEU A 203 -0.09 -18.24 -27.42
CA LEU A 203 0.65 -17.77 -26.27
C LEU A 203 1.40 -18.94 -25.66
N THR A 204 2.66 -18.69 -25.29
CA THR A 204 3.44 -19.63 -24.50
C THR A 204 2.74 -19.93 -23.17
N TRP A 205 3.10 -21.03 -22.52
CA TRP A 205 2.50 -21.39 -21.24
C TRP A 205 2.67 -20.28 -20.18
N GLU A 206 3.84 -19.64 -20.15
CA GLU A 206 4.14 -18.52 -19.27
C GLU A 206 3.23 -17.32 -19.54
N GLU A 207 3.07 -16.92 -20.81
CA GLU A 207 2.18 -15.83 -21.19
C GLU A 207 0.72 -16.13 -20.82
N ARG A 208 0.25 -17.37 -21.02
CA ARG A 208 -1.10 -17.79 -20.59
C ARG A 208 -1.25 -17.70 -19.08
N ARG A 209 -0.23 -18.11 -18.33
CA ARG A 209 -0.24 -18.08 -16.86
C ARG A 209 -0.23 -16.65 -16.35
N THR A 210 0.61 -15.79 -16.92
CA THR A 210 0.65 -14.36 -16.63
C THR A 210 -0.68 -13.70 -16.95
N LYS A 211 -1.25 -13.96 -18.14
CA LYS A 211 -2.57 -13.48 -18.54
C LYS A 211 -3.69 -13.96 -17.62
N TRP A 212 -3.63 -15.22 -17.18
CA TRP A 212 -4.59 -15.76 -16.22
C TRP A 212 -4.47 -15.11 -14.84
N LYS A 213 -3.24 -14.93 -14.33
CA LYS A 213 -2.98 -14.22 -13.06
C LYS A 213 -3.49 -12.78 -13.13
N ILE A 214 -3.19 -12.06 -14.20
CA ILE A 214 -3.65 -10.70 -14.48
C ILE A 214 -5.19 -10.63 -14.43
N ARG A 215 -5.90 -11.59 -15.06
CA ARG A 215 -7.37 -11.67 -14.98
C ARG A 215 -7.87 -11.97 -13.56
N GLN A 216 -7.19 -12.83 -12.81
CA GLN A 216 -7.56 -13.13 -11.42
C GLN A 216 -7.38 -11.92 -10.51
N THR A 217 -6.27 -11.18 -10.67
CA THR A 217 -6.03 -9.93 -9.95
C THR A 217 -7.08 -8.89 -10.31
N ALA A 218 -7.37 -8.70 -11.60
CA ALA A 218 -8.40 -7.77 -12.05
C ALA A 218 -9.80 -8.12 -11.51
N LEU A 219 -10.18 -9.41 -11.53
CA LEU A 219 -11.46 -9.85 -10.95
C LEU A 219 -11.55 -9.62 -9.44
N ARG A 220 -10.42 -9.70 -8.73
CA ARG A 220 -10.36 -9.53 -7.27
C ARG A 220 -10.34 -8.05 -6.86
N GLU A 221 -9.58 -7.22 -7.56
CA GLU A 221 -9.38 -5.81 -7.22
C GLU A 221 -10.44 -4.90 -7.83
N VAL A 222 -11.03 -5.29 -8.97
CA VAL A 222 -11.91 -4.45 -9.77
C VAL A 222 -13.32 -5.04 -9.80
N MET A 223 -13.90 -5.30 -8.61
CA MET A 223 -15.31 -5.64 -8.49
C MET A 223 -16.17 -4.41 -8.81
N GLY A 224 -16.39 -4.13 -10.10
CA GLY A 224 -17.31 -3.08 -10.55
C GLY A 224 -16.89 -2.35 -11.82
N SER A 225 -15.60 -2.34 -12.16
CA SER A 225 -15.11 -1.53 -13.29
C SER A 225 -14.92 -2.34 -14.57
N ALA A 226 -15.10 -1.67 -15.71
CA ALA A 226 -14.97 -2.28 -17.03
C ALA A 226 -13.49 -2.57 -17.34
N VAL A 227 -13.06 -3.81 -17.13
CA VAL A 227 -11.71 -4.25 -17.49
C VAL A 227 -11.69 -4.69 -18.95
N ARG A 228 -10.78 -4.13 -19.76
CA ARG A 228 -10.53 -4.58 -21.15
C ARG A 228 -9.11 -5.07 -21.28
N GLU A 229 -8.96 -6.25 -21.85
CA GLU A 229 -7.65 -6.86 -22.09
C GLU A 229 -7.15 -6.47 -23.49
N GLY A 230 -6.06 -5.71 -23.55
CA GLY A 230 -5.39 -5.33 -24.80
C GLY A 230 -4.15 -6.16 -25.10
N TYR A 231 -3.50 -5.87 -26.23
CA TYR A 231 -2.26 -6.52 -26.65
C TYR A 231 -1.04 -6.14 -25.79
N CYS A 232 -1.10 -5.01 -25.07
CA CYS A 232 0.01 -4.48 -24.28
C CYS A 232 -0.31 -4.24 -22.79
N GLY A 233 -1.47 -4.67 -22.29
CA GLY A 233 -1.85 -4.39 -20.91
C GLY A 233 -3.32 -4.61 -20.59
N LEU A 234 -3.67 -4.34 -19.34
CA LEU A 234 -5.05 -4.23 -18.88
C LEU A 234 -5.46 -2.77 -18.94
N TRP A 235 -6.52 -2.49 -19.68
CA TRP A 235 -7.21 -1.23 -19.56
C TRP A 235 -8.19 -1.31 -18.38
N ILE A 236 -8.00 -0.44 -17.39
CA ILE A 236 -8.84 -0.33 -16.20
C ILE A 236 -9.26 1.15 -16.08
N GLU A 237 -10.56 1.43 -16.14
CA GLU A 237 -11.13 2.77 -15.88
C GLU A 237 -10.49 3.94 -16.66
N GLY A 238 -10.15 3.75 -17.94
CA GLY A 238 -9.57 4.83 -18.75
C GLY A 238 -8.04 4.81 -18.85
N ILE A 239 -7.37 3.99 -18.03
CA ILE A 239 -5.91 3.92 -17.97
C ILE A 239 -5.46 2.60 -18.62
N TRP A 240 -4.47 2.70 -19.52
CA TRP A 240 -3.83 1.57 -20.21
C TRP A 240 -2.65 1.01 -19.43
#